data_AF-A0A2V4D1H2-F1
#
_entry.id   AF-A0A2V4D1H2-F1
#
_cell.length_a   1.000
_cell.length_b   1.000
_cell.length_c   1.000
_cell.angle_alpha   90.00
_cell.angle_beta   90.00
_cell.angle_gamma   90.00
#
_symmetry.space_group_name_H-M   'P 1'
#
loop_
_entity.id
_entity.type
_entity.pdbx_description
1 polymer ?
#
loop_
_entity_poly.entity_id
_entity_poly.type
_entity_poly.pdbx_seq_one_letter_code
_entity_poly.pdbx_strand_id
1 'polypeptide(L)'
;MVEASLVDSLGDIEIPKTNLLVAELVKWFHSSIVVFTGIGWLLPWPKAWILLLILVPLMKFHWVTNNGICALTTLEHKLRGNPNAGEIDQVGFVFRFVSLLLGKYSPSQDKVNSIAEYCMYIGWFVAAYRIFSL
;
A
#
# COMPACT_ATOMS: atom_id res chain seq x y z
N MET A 1 35.80 2.01 16.79
CA MET A 1 35.60 0.68 17.43
C MET A 1 34.16 0.42 17.88
N VAL A 2 33.24 1.40 17.87
CA VAL A 2 31.81 1.20 18.26
C VAL A 2 30.96 0.68 17.09
N GLU A 3 31.31 1.01 15.86
CA GLU A 3 30.54 0.70 14.65
C GLU A 3 30.52 -0.80 14.27
N ALA A 4 31.57 -1.53 14.63
CA ALA A 4 31.63 -2.98 14.45
C ALA A 4 30.68 -3.74 15.39
N SER A 5 30.35 -3.18 16.57
CA SER A 5 29.53 -3.87 17.59
C SER A 5 28.03 -3.90 17.28
N LEU A 6 27.54 -2.93 16.50
CA LEU A 6 26.14 -2.86 16.08
C LEU A 6 25.86 -3.78 14.88
N VAL A 7 26.84 -3.91 13.97
CA VAL A 7 26.76 -4.86 12.85
C VAL A 7 26.84 -6.31 13.34
N ASP A 8 27.63 -6.57 14.39
CA ASP A 8 27.77 -7.90 15.01
C ASP A 8 26.56 -8.25 15.93
N SER A 9 25.80 -7.25 16.41
CA SER A 9 24.56 -7.45 17.17
C SER A 9 23.30 -7.62 16.30
N LEU A 10 23.39 -7.32 15.00
CA LEU A 10 22.38 -7.67 13.99
C LEU A 10 22.60 -9.08 13.46
N GLY A 11 23.07 -9.98 14.33
CA GLY A 11 23.14 -11.41 14.06
C GLY A 11 21.84 -11.87 13.44
N ASP A 12 21.97 -12.65 12.36
CA ASP A 12 20.91 -13.22 11.53
C ASP A 12 19.59 -13.31 12.29
N ILE A 13 18.72 -12.31 12.12
CA ILE A 13 17.38 -12.37 12.67
C ILE A 13 16.72 -13.55 11.96
N GLU A 14 16.67 -14.69 12.63
CA GLU A 14 15.95 -15.86 12.12
C GLU A 14 14.46 -15.49 12.09
N ILE A 15 14.00 -15.01 10.94
CA ILE A 15 12.60 -14.66 10.75
C ILE A 15 11.81 -15.96 10.73
N PRO A 16 10.87 -16.17 11.66
CA PRO A 16 10.05 -17.36 11.67
C PRO A 16 9.32 -17.53 10.32
N LYS A 17 9.26 -18.76 9.80
CA LYS A 17 8.50 -19.06 8.56
C LYS A 17 7.04 -18.62 8.65
N THR A 18 6.46 -18.64 9.85
CA THR A 18 5.11 -18.12 10.13
C THR A 18 5.01 -16.64 9.83
N ASN A 19 6.02 -15.83 10.19
CA ASN A 19 6.02 -14.39 9.91
C ASN A 19 6.09 -14.13 8.41
N LEU A 20 6.87 -14.92 7.67
CA LEU A 20 6.92 -14.83 6.21
C LEU A 20 5.57 -15.19 5.56
N LEU A 21 4.89 -16.23 6.05
CA LEU A 21 3.54 -16.58 5.58
C LEU A 21 2.54 -15.45 5.86
N VAL A 22 2.56 -14.88 7.06
CA VAL A 22 1.68 -13.74 7.40
C VAL A 22 2.05 -12.51 6.56
N ALA A 23 3.33 -12.27 6.29
CA ALA A 23 3.77 -11.16 5.44
C ALA A 23 3.21 -11.31 4.01
N GLU A 24 3.22 -12.52 3.45
CA GLU A 24 2.60 -12.77 2.14
C GLU A 24 1.09 -12.55 2.17
N LEU A 25 0.39 -13.00 3.22
CA LEU A 25 -1.06 -12.74 3.37
C LEU A 25 -1.36 -11.24 3.45
N VAL A 26 -0.59 -10.49 4.23
CA VAL A 26 -0.72 -9.02 4.36
C VAL A 26 -0.47 -8.35 3.01
N LYS A 27 0.56 -8.77 2.27
CA LYS A 27 0.87 -8.25 0.94
C LYS A 27 -0.26 -8.53 -0.05
N TRP A 28 -0.80 -9.75 -0.09
CA TRP A 28 -1.92 -10.08 -0.98
C TRP A 28 -3.19 -9.31 -0.64
N PHE A 29 -3.52 -9.21 0.65
CA PHE A 29 -4.65 -8.42 1.11
C PHE A 29 -4.48 -6.94 0.74
N HIS A 30 -3.32 -6.35 1.00
CA HIS A 30 -3.04 -4.97 0.63
C HIS A 30 -3.11 -4.75 -0.89
N SER A 31 -2.54 -5.66 -1.67
CA SER A 31 -2.62 -5.64 -3.14
C SER A 31 -4.08 -5.65 -3.60
N SER A 32 -4.93 -6.47 -2.98
CA SER A 32 -6.35 -6.55 -3.31
C SER A 32 -7.09 -5.23 -3.05
N ILE A 33 -6.75 -4.53 -1.96
CA ILE A 33 -7.30 -3.20 -1.64
C ILE A 33 -6.90 -2.20 -2.71
N VAL A 34 -5.62 -2.14 -3.07
CA VAL A 34 -5.10 -1.20 -4.08
C VAL A 34 -5.77 -1.45 -5.43
N VAL A 35 -5.83 -2.71 -5.88
CA VAL A 35 -6.50 -3.09 -7.13
C VAL A 35 -7.98 -2.71 -7.06
N PHE A 36 -8.68 -3.06 -5.98
CA PHE A 36 -10.09 -2.71 -5.82
C PHE A 36 -10.31 -1.20 -5.85
N THR A 37 -9.46 -0.40 -5.22
CA THR A 37 -9.58 1.07 -5.31
C THR A 37 -9.32 1.63 -6.69
N GLY A 38 -8.52 0.94 -7.52
CA GLY A 38 -8.25 1.35 -8.90
C GLY A 38 -9.34 0.96 -9.90
N ILE A 39 -9.97 -0.21 -9.74
CA ILE A 39 -10.91 -0.76 -10.74
C ILE A 39 -12.30 -1.14 -10.19
N GLY A 40 -12.54 -1.02 -8.89
CA GLY A 40 -13.80 -1.45 -8.24
C GLY A 40 -15.04 -0.71 -8.74
N TRP A 41 -14.87 0.50 -9.28
CA TRP A 41 -15.93 1.28 -9.91
C TRP A 41 -16.44 0.69 -11.23
N LEU A 42 -15.65 -0.15 -11.90
CA LEU A 42 -16.06 -0.85 -13.13
C LEU A 42 -17.00 -2.02 -12.84
N LEU A 43 -16.95 -2.58 -11.63
CA LEU A 43 -17.77 -3.73 -11.26
C LEU A 43 -19.27 -3.39 -11.38
N PRO A 44 -20.13 -4.34 -11.75
CA PRO A 44 -21.56 -4.08 -11.95
C PRO A 44 -22.39 -4.10 -10.65
N TRP A 45 -21.77 -4.37 -9.50
CA TRP A 45 -22.48 -4.61 -8.25
C TRP A 45 -22.56 -3.35 -7.39
N PRO A 46 -23.76 -2.89 -6.97
CA PRO A 46 -23.91 -1.72 -6.09
C PRO A 46 -23.13 -1.83 -4.77
N LYS A 47 -23.01 -3.05 -4.22
CA LYS A 47 -22.21 -3.30 -3.01
C LYS A 47 -20.73 -2.94 -3.18
N ALA A 48 -20.17 -3.15 -4.38
CA ALA A 48 -18.79 -2.76 -4.66
C ALA A 48 -18.63 -1.24 -4.66
N TRP A 49 -19.60 -0.52 -5.22
CA TRP A 49 -19.58 0.94 -5.22
C TRP A 49 -19.73 1.51 -3.81
N ILE A 50 -20.63 0.96 -2.99
CA ILE A 50 -20.80 1.36 -1.59
C ILE A 50 -19.51 1.13 -0.81
N LEU A 51 -18.89 -0.04 -1.00
CA LEU A 51 -17.61 -0.34 -0.38
C LEU A 51 -16.53 0.66 -0.82
N LEU A 52 -16.45 1.00 -2.12
CA LEU A 52 -15.51 1.99 -2.62
C LEU A 52 -15.76 3.38 -2.00
N LEU A 53 -17.03 3.77 -1.85
CA LEU A 53 -17.41 5.05 -1.24
C LEU A 53 -16.94 5.19 0.19
N ILE A 54 -16.93 4.10 0.95
CA ILE A 54 -16.47 4.06 2.34
C ILE A 54 -14.94 3.92 2.40
N LEU A 55 -14.38 3.02 1.58
CA LEU A 55 -12.98 2.62 1.66
C LEU A 55 -12.02 3.75 1.25
N VAL A 56 -12.33 4.50 0.19
CA VAL A 56 -11.44 5.57 -0.30
C VAL A 56 -11.25 6.69 0.74
N PRO A 57 -12.30 7.26 1.38
CA PRO A 57 -12.14 8.21 2.47
C PRO A 57 -11.37 7.65 3.66
N LEU A 58 -11.65 6.41 4.07
CA LEU A 58 -10.92 5.75 5.17
C LEU A 58 -9.43 5.60 4.86
N MET A 59 -9.10 5.18 3.63
CA MET A 59 -7.70 5.08 3.18
C MET A 59 -7.02 6.44 3.15
N LYS A 60 -7.70 7.49 2.65
CA LYS A 60 -7.13 8.83 2.63
C LYS A 60 -6.90 9.36 4.04
N PHE A 61 -7.86 9.18 4.94
CA PHE A 61 -7.70 9.53 6.35
C PHE A 61 -6.51 8.80 6.97
N HIS A 62 -6.45 7.47 6.78
CA HIS A 62 -5.33 6.64 7.22
C HIS A 62 -3.98 7.19 6.72
N TRP A 63 -3.86 7.51 5.42
CA TRP A 63 -2.62 8.08 4.86
C TRP A 63 -2.25 9.43 5.45
N VAL A 64 -3.22 10.33 5.65
CA VAL A 64 -2.97 11.64 6.29
C VAL A 64 -2.45 11.45 7.72
N THR A 65 -2.98 10.48 8.47
CA THR A 65 -2.54 10.20 9.84
C THR A 65 -1.26 9.36 9.95
N ASN A 66 -0.80 8.77 8.84
CA ASN A 66 0.30 7.81 8.84
C ASN A 66 1.38 8.16 7.79
N ASN A 67 1.73 9.44 7.68
CA ASN A 67 2.82 9.98 6.84
C ASN A 67 2.77 9.55 5.36
N GLY A 68 1.58 9.36 4.80
CA GLY A 68 1.40 8.91 3.41
C GLY A 68 1.76 7.44 3.18
N ILE A 69 2.02 6.67 4.24
CA ILE A 69 2.38 5.26 4.17
C ILE A 69 1.18 4.41 4.59
N CYS A 70 0.93 3.30 3.89
CA CYS A 70 -0.08 2.33 4.30
C CYS A 70 0.43 1.50 5.48
N ALA A 71 -0.37 1.36 6.55
CA ALA A 71 -0.02 0.54 7.72
C ALA A 71 0.25 -0.92 7.33
N LEU A 72 -0.40 -1.42 6.29
CA LEU A 72 -0.18 -2.77 5.77
C LEU A 72 1.23 -2.93 5.17
N THR A 73 1.79 -1.90 4.53
CA THR A 73 3.19 -1.93 4.06
C THR A 73 4.15 -2.00 5.24
N THR A 74 3.91 -1.18 6.26
CA THR A 74 4.73 -1.20 7.47
C THR A 74 4.64 -2.53 8.20
N LEU A 75 3.44 -3.12 8.29
CA LEU A 75 3.24 -4.45 8.85
C LEU A 75 3.98 -5.53 8.05
N GLU A 76 3.86 -5.51 6.71
CA GLU A 76 4.62 -6.42 5.83
C GLU A 76 6.13 -6.32 6.11
N HIS A 77 6.67 -5.09 6.17
CA HIS A 77 8.09 -4.84 6.41
C HIS A 77 8.53 -5.32 7.80
N LYS A 78 7.72 -5.08 8.85
CA LYS A 78 7.99 -5.58 10.21
C LYS A 78 8.03 -7.11 10.26
N LEU A 79 7.08 -7.78 9.61
CA LEU A 79 7.03 -9.24 9.54
C LEU A 79 8.23 -9.84 8.78
N ARG A 80 8.78 -9.09 7.82
CA ARG A 80 10.00 -9.44 7.09
C ARG A 80 11.29 -8.97 7.78
N GLY A 81 11.22 -8.50 9.03
CA GLY A 81 12.39 -8.10 9.80
C GLY A 81 13.12 -6.86 9.23
N ASN A 82 12.45 -6.01 8.46
CA ASN A 82 13.07 -4.80 7.95
C ASN A 82 13.29 -3.81 9.11
N PRO A 83 14.55 -3.39 9.41
CA PRO A 83 14.85 -2.50 10.53
C PRO A 83 14.24 -1.10 10.37
N ASN A 84 13.96 -0.68 9.14
CA ASN A 84 13.42 0.65 8.82
C ASN A 84 11.89 0.62 8.64
N ALA A 85 11.20 -0.39 9.17
CA ALA A 85 9.77 -0.54 9.00
C ALA A 85 8.98 0.50 9.82
N GLY A 86 8.36 1.46 9.13
CA GLY A 86 7.60 2.56 9.72
C GLY A 86 8.34 3.90 9.71
N GLU A 87 9.57 3.93 9.20
CA GLU A 87 10.33 5.16 9.00
C GLU A 87 9.71 6.05 7.92
N ILE A 88 9.99 7.35 7.98
CA ILE A 88 9.40 8.38 7.10
C ILE A 88 9.81 8.16 5.63
N ASP A 89 10.98 7.57 5.39
CA ASP A 89 11.52 7.27 4.06
C ASP A 89 11.02 5.92 3.49
N GLN A 90 10.12 5.22 4.20
CA GLN A 90 9.61 3.93 3.75
C GLN A 90 8.89 4.08 2.40
N VAL A 91 9.38 3.34 1.42
CA VAL A 91 8.86 3.35 0.04
C VAL A 91 7.40 2.85 0.00
N GLY A 92 6.54 3.62 -0.67
CA GLY A 92 5.12 3.29 -0.84
C GLY A 92 4.89 2.02 -1.68
N PHE A 93 3.79 1.30 -1.40
CA PHE A 93 3.45 0.06 -2.08
C PHE A 93 3.18 0.25 -3.58
N VAL A 94 2.41 1.29 -3.94
CA VAL A 94 2.06 1.56 -5.35
C VAL A 94 3.30 1.88 -6.17
N PHE A 95 4.22 2.66 -5.61
CA PHE A 95 5.51 2.92 -6.25
C PHE A 95 6.32 1.64 -6.44
N ARG A 96 6.47 0.78 -5.41
CA ARG A 96 7.15 -0.52 -5.56
C ARG A 96 6.53 -1.35 -6.69
N PHE A 97 5.19 -1.38 -6.77
CA PHE A 97 4.49 -2.11 -7.83
C PHE A 97 4.78 -1.53 -9.22
N VAL A 98 4.69 -0.21 -9.40
CA VAL A 98 5.00 0.45 -10.68
C VAL A 98 6.47 0.30 -11.06
N SER A 99 7.39 0.40 -10.10
CA SER A 99 8.82 0.19 -10.35
C SER A 99 9.15 -1.25 -10.75
N LEU A 100 8.41 -2.24 -10.23
CA LEU A 100 8.54 -3.63 -10.70
C LEU A 100 8.09 -3.78 -12.16
N LEU A 101 7.07 -3.04 -12.60
CA LEU A 101 6.56 -3.11 -13.97
C LEU A 101 7.40 -2.30 -14.97
N LEU A 102 7.85 -1.11 -14.58
CA LEU A 102 8.53 -0.16 -15.48
C LEU A 102 10.06 -0.17 -15.34
N GLY A 103 10.60 -0.78 -14.29
CA GLY A 103 12.04 -0.83 -14.01
C GLY A 103 12.67 0.56 -14.03
N LYS A 104 13.71 0.72 -14.86
CA LYS A 104 14.46 1.98 -15.03
C LYS A 104 13.63 3.14 -15.59
N TYR A 105 12.45 2.89 -16.12
CA TYR A 105 11.54 3.91 -16.65
C TYR A 105 10.50 4.38 -15.62
N SER A 106 10.56 3.88 -14.38
CA SER A 106 9.64 4.29 -13.31
C SER A 106 9.73 5.80 -13.06
N PRO A 107 8.60 6.54 -13.08
CA PRO A 107 8.56 7.92 -12.63
C PRO A 107 8.93 8.03 -11.14
N SER A 108 9.12 9.25 -10.62
CA SER A 108 9.33 9.46 -9.18
C SER A 108 8.13 8.99 -8.33
N GLN A 109 8.37 8.64 -7.07
CA GLN A 109 7.33 8.18 -6.13
C GLN A 109 6.17 9.17 -6.02
N ASP A 110 6.46 10.47 -5.94
CA ASP A 110 5.42 11.51 -5.85
C ASP A 110 4.52 11.52 -7.09
N LYS A 111 5.09 11.33 -8.29
CA LYS A 111 4.31 11.28 -9.54
C LYS A 111 3.45 10.03 -9.59
N VAL A 112 4.00 8.87 -9.23
CA VAL A 112 3.24 7.61 -9.19
C VAL A 112 2.08 7.72 -8.20
N ASN A 113 2.34 8.22 -6.99
CA ASN A 113 1.32 8.38 -5.96
C ASN A 113 0.24 9.39 -6.39
N SER A 114 0.64 10.52 -6.99
CA SER A 114 -0.31 11.53 -7.48
C SER A 114 -1.22 11.00 -8.58
N ILE A 115 -0.66 10.24 -9.54
CA ILE A 115 -1.45 9.63 -10.62
C ILE A 115 -2.40 8.57 -10.04
N ALA A 116 -1.91 7.70 -9.16
CA ALA A 116 -2.71 6.67 -8.53
C ALA A 116 -3.87 7.26 -7.72
N GLU A 117 -3.60 8.32 -6.95
CA GLU A 117 -4.61 9.04 -6.19
C GLU A 117 -5.65 9.72 -7.10
N TYR A 118 -5.22 10.34 -8.21
CA TYR A 118 -6.13 10.93 -9.18
C TYR A 118 -7.06 9.88 -9.82
N CYS A 119 -6.50 8.74 -10.27
CA CYS A 119 -7.29 7.62 -10.80
C CYS A 119 -8.28 7.07 -9.77
N MET A 120 -7.85 6.95 -8.51
CA MET A 120 -8.72 6.51 -7.41
C MET A 120 -9.90 7.46 -7.21
N TYR A 121 -9.68 8.80 -7.22
CA TYR A 121 -10.78 9.75 -7.08
C TYR A 121 -11.75 9.73 -8.25
N ILE A 122 -11.26 9.58 -9.49
CA ILE A 122 -12.14 9.38 -10.64
C ILE A 122 -13.05 8.17 -10.41
N GLY A 123 -12.46 7.04 -10.03
CA GLY A 123 -13.23 5.82 -9.73
C GLY A 123 -14.25 6.04 -8.61
N TRP A 124 -13.87 6.74 -7.55
CA TRP A 124 -14.75 7.09 -6.44
C TRP A 124 -15.93 7.97 -6.87
N PHE A 125 -15.69 9.00 -7.69
CA PHE A 125 -16.76 9.85 -8.25
C PHE A 125 -17.69 9.06 -9.17
N VAL A 126 -17.16 8.17 -10.02
CA VAL A 126 -17.99 7.31 -10.88
C VAL A 126 -18.85 6.37 -10.06
N ALA A 127 -18.30 5.78 -9.00
CA ALA A 127 -19.06 4.94 -8.07
C ALA A 127 -20.17 5.72 -7.35
N ALA A 128 -19.89 6.96 -6.91
CA ALA A 128 -20.89 7.85 -6.33
C ALA A 128 -22.02 8.13 -7.31
N TYR A 129 -21.66 8.55 -8.54
CA TYR A 129 -22.63 8.82 -9.60
C TYR A 129 -23.53 7.60 -9.84
N ARG A 130 -22.95 6.41 -10.02
CA ARG A 130 -23.71 5.17 -10.23
C ARG A 130 -24.66 4.80 -9.09
N ILE A 131 -24.38 5.17 -7.84
CA ILE A 131 -25.28 4.90 -6.71
C ILE A 131 -26.45 5.88 -6.67
N PHE A 132 -26.23 7.14 -7.05
CA PHE A 132 -27.23 8.20 -6.90
C PHE A 132 -28.00 8.51 -8.18
N SER A 133 -27.56 8.01 -9.34
CA SER A 133 -28.19 8.25 -10.64
C SER A 133 -28.79 7.01 -11.32
N LEU A 134 -28.62 5.82 -10.74
CA LEU A 134 -29.19 4.54 -11.20
C LEU A 134 -30.05 3.94 -10.10
#